data_AF-A0A6A5ST21-F1
#
_entry.id   AF-A0A6A5ST21-F1
#
_cell.length_a   1.000
_cell.length_b   1.000
_cell.length_c   1.000
_cell.angle_alpha   90.00
_cell.angle_beta   90.00
_cell.angle_gamma   90.00
#
_symmetry.space_group_name_H-M   'P 1'
#
loop_
_entity.id
_entity.type
_entity.pdbx_description
1 polymer ?
#
loop_
_entity_poly.entity_id
_entity_poly.type
_entity_poly.pdbx_seq_one_letter_code
_entity_poly.pdbx_strand_id
1 'polypeptide(L)'
;MKRKRSSDDLLPETHEKALRQYPPECSLTRIIRQYGLLETLVSNLCSDDLLALLLSSKSIYQAIAPRPGSLENLLGRLRCSGKGIRIRQKHHKNSIYFFMYGHTEYIQCGATTKGSRIESRPCINCKVNTCDECRIHCVYQSNFEKPCEEDELPNFSGFVLLSPHETPILSPHHLAMDHAGPRWQDPSNGQAGPYHDQGFIDVPFDDDTFGPPENVKGILNLNLGRHTLADSTSSSIPDPSPVLKAIHRTTEQRKRKFCDSCLPPQLSQHGKGIRATLCQCTLKNRFLDRWMCLRCYEAEELVLSKVYPNHLEQCGCERQLDRELCLWCWGLVALPMIEPSTQPGLGSEPSNVEGSP
;
A
#
# COMPACT_ATOMS: atom_id res chain seq x y z
N MET A 1 -54.05 -13.41 -27.08
CA MET A 1 -53.91 -12.76 -28.41
C MET A 1 -52.87 -13.52 -29.23
N LYS A 2 -53.31 -14.28 -30.24
CA LYS A 2 -52.46 -15.12 -31.11
C LYS A 2 -51.97 -14.27 -32.28
N ARG A 3 -50.65 -14.02 -32.39
CA ARG A 3 -50.05 -13.29 -33.52
C ARG A 3 -49.92 -14.22 -34.73
N LYS A 4 -50.56 -13.81 -35.82
CA LYS A 4 -50.50 -14.39 -37.17
C LYS A 4 -49.09 -14.19 -37.71
N ARG A 5 -48.38 -15.27 -38.07
CA ARG A 5 -47.12 -15.19 -38.84
C ARG A 5 -47.48 -14.94 -40.30
N SER A 6 -47.05 -13.81 -40.88
CA SER A 6 -47.06 -13.63 -42.34
C SER A 6 -45.97 -14.52 -42.93
N SER A 7 -46.36 -15.22 -43.99
CA SER A 7 -45.48 -15.97 -44.88
C SER A 7 -45.12 -15.00 -46.00
N ASP A 8 -44.08 -14.19 -45.78
CA ASP A 8 -43.54 -13.31 -46.81
C ASP A 8 -42.35 -13.99 -47.50
N ASP A 9 -42.62 -14.41 -48.73
CA ASP A 9 -41.78 -14.41 -49.92
C ASP A 9 -40.26 -14.63 -49.75
N LEU A 10 -39.87 -15.88 -50.00
CA LEU A 10 -38.53 -16.30 -50.36
C LEU A 10 -38.18 -15.78 -51.77
N LEU A 11 -37.65 -14.57 -51.85
CA LEU A 11 -36.89 -14.15 -53.03
C LEU A 11 -35.55 -14.93 -53.06
N PRO A 12 -35.15 -15.48 -54.21
CA PRO A 12 -33.84 -16.09 -54.37
C PRO A 12 -32.80 -14.97 -54.41
N GLU A 13 -32.15 -14.69 -53.27
CA GLU A 13 -30.94 -13.88 -53.23
C GLU A 13 -29.90 -14.52 -54.15
N THR A 14 -29.66 -13.87 -55.29
CA THR A 14 -28.61 -14.20 -56.23
C THR A 14 -27.27 -14.26 -55.50
N HIS A 15 -26.75 -15.48 -55.44
CA HIS A 15 -25.57 -15.91 -54.71
C HIS A 15 -24.28 -15.45 -55.40
N GLU A 16 -24.22 -14.19 -55.85
CA GLU A 16 -23.01 -13.55 -56.35
C GLU A 16 -22.21 -13.04 -55.14
N LYS A 17 -21.77 -14.01 -54.31
CA LYS A 17 -20.71 -13.80 -53.32
C LYS A 17 -19.43 -13.54 -54.10
N ALA A 18 -19.28 -12.30 -54.56
CA ALA A 18 -18.00 -11.74 -54.96
C ALA A 18 -16.98 -12.18 -53.92
N LEU A 19 -15.98 -12.95 -54.36
CA LEU A 19 -14.81 -13.35 -53.59
C LEU A 19 -14.15 -12.07 -53.08
N ARG A 20 -14.60 -11.59 -51.92
CA ARG A 20 -13.96 -10.49 -51.21
C ARG A 20 -12.59 -10.99 -50.81
N GLN A 21 -11.61 -10.74 -51.67
CA GLN A 21 -10.21 -10.90 -51.33
C GLN A 21 -9.96 -9.95 -50.16
N TYR A 22 -9.84 -10.52 -48.96
CA TYR A 22 -9.45 -9.75 -47.81
C TYR A 22 -8.04 -9.20 -48.06
N PRO A 23 -7.79 -7.92 -47.71
CA PRO A 23 -6.46 -7.37 -47.84
C PRO A 23 -5.47 -8.26 -47.08
N PRO A 24 -4.25 -8.45 -47.62
CA PRO A 24 -3.26 -9.33 -47.00
C PRO A 24 -3.00 -8.88 -45.57
N GLU A 25 -3.11 -9.82 -44.63
CA GLU A 25 -2.95 -9.54 -43.21
C GLU A 25 -1.49 -9.14 -42.91
N CYS A 26 -1.31 -8.07 -42.14
CA CYS A 26 0.00 -7.62 -41.69
C CYS A 26 0.73 -8.73 -40.91
N SER A 27 2.00 -8.96 -41.25
CA SER A 27 2.85 -9.97 -40.59
C SER A 27 2.90 -9.81 -39.07
N LEU A 28 2.92 -8.57 -38.56
CA LEU A 28 2.90 -8.30 -37.13
C LEU A 28 1.62 -8.81 -36.46
N THR A 29 0.45 -8.60 -37.09
CA THR A 29 -0.82 -9.12 -36.56
C THR A 29 -0.81 -10.64 -36.51
N ARG A 30 -0.25 -11.31 -37.54
CA ARG A 30 -0.08 -12.77 -37.55
C ARG A 30 0.80 -13.27 -36.39
N ILE A 31 1.89 -12.56 -36.09
CA ILE A 31 2.79 -12.87 -34.95
C ILE A 31 2.04 -12.68 -33.61
N ILE A 32 1.37 -11.54 -33.43
CA ILE A 32 0.65 -11.20 -32.19
C ILE A 32 -0.50 -12.19 -31.90
N ARG A 33 -1.12 -12.77 -32.94
CA ARG A 33 -2.12 -13.83 -32.76
C ARG A 33 -1.56 -15.13 -32.19
N GLN A 34 -0.25 -15.35 -32.27
CA GLN A 34 0.39 -16.51 -31.66
C GLN A 34 0.71 -16.21 -30.20
N TYR A 35 -0.10 -16.74 -29.29
CA TYR A 35 -0.05 -16.38 -27.87
C TYR A 35 1.34 -16.50 -27.22
N GLY A 36 2.10 -17.56 -27.51
CA GLY A 36 3.46 -17.72 -26.97
C GLY A 36 4.43 -16.63 -27.44
N LEU A 37 4.31 -16.16 -28.69
CA LEU A 37 5.11 -15.04 -29.20
C LEU A 37 4.62 -13.72 -28.60
N LEU A 38 3.31 -13.54 -28.45
CA LEU A 38 2.73 -12.37 -27.79
C LEU A 38 3.22 -12.24 -26.36
N GLU A 39 3.21 -13.32 -25.58
CA GLU A 39 3.72 -13.31 -24.20
C GLU A 39 5.20 -12.90 -24.14
N THR A 40 6.01 -13.43 -25.06
CA THR A 40 7.43 -13.07 -25.16
C THR A 40 7.61 -11.59 -25.49
N LEU A 41 6.85 -11.06 -26.45
CA LEU A 41 6.86 -9.64 -26.80
C LEU A 41 6.45 -8.78 -25.61
N VAL A 42 5.31 -9.07 -24.99
CA VAL A 42 4.74 -8.33 -23.85
C VAL A 42 5.69 -8.36 -22.64
N SER A 43 6.42 -9.46 -22.41
CA SER A 43 7.41 -9.52 -21.34
C SER A 43 8.60 -8.57 -21.47
N ASN A 44 8.73 -7.93 -22.64
CA ASN A 44 9.74 -6.91 -22.91
C ASN A 44 9.17 -5.49 -22.94
N LEU A 45 7.85 -5.33 -22.86
CA LEU A 45 7.15 -4.05 -22.89
C LEU A 45 6.82 -3.56 -21.48
N CYS A 46 6.79 -2.24 -21.28
CA CYS A 46 6.10 -1.66 -20.12
C CYS A 46 4.62 -1.38 -20.44
N SER A 47 3.86 -0.93 -19.43
CA SER A 47 2.42 -0.63 -19.61
C SER A 47 2.14 0.43 -20.69
N ASP A 48 3.04 1.41 -20.83
CA ASP A 48 2.85 2.52 -21.76
C ASP A 48 3.16 2.06 -23.20
N ASP A 49 4.16 1.18 -23.37
CA ASP A 49 4.46 0.57 -24.66
C ASP A 49 3.33 -0.35 -25.12
N LEU A 50 2.74 -1.14 -24.21
CA LEU A 50 1.59 -1.97 -24.54
C LEU A 50 0.39 -1.11 -24.95
N LEU A 51 0.15 0.00 -24.26
CA LEU A 51 -0.92 0.93 -24.64
C LEU A 51 -0.66 1.52 -26.03
N ALA A 52 0.56 1.98 -26.32
CA ALA A 52 0.93 2.48 -27.63
C ALA A 52 0.73 1.41 -28.73
N LEU A 53 1.13 0.17 -28.47
CA LEU A 53 0.92 -0.96 -29.38
C LEU A 53 -0.58 -1.22 -29.62
N LEU A 54 -1.40 -1.23 -28.57
CA LEU A 54 -2.85 -1.41 -28.67
C LEU A 54 -3.53 -0.29 -29.48
N LEU A 55 -3.05 0.95 -29.34
CA LEU A 55 -3.59 2.13 -30.04
C LEU A 55 -3.13 2.22 -31.50
N SER A 56 -2.08 1.50 -31.89
CA SER A 56 -1.52 1.56 -33.25
C SER A 56 -2.42 0.96 -34.33
N SER A 57 -3.26 -0.03 -33.99
CA SER A 57 -4.15 -0.67 -34.96
C SER A 57 -5.30 -1.42 -34.28
N LYS A 58 -6.51 -1.32 -34.86
CA LYS A 58 -7.67 -2.11 -34.45
C LYS A 58 -7.43 -3.62 -34.55
N SER A 59 -6.68 -4.08 -35.57
CA SER A 59 -6.38 -5.52 -35.73
C SER A 59 -5.46 -6.03 -34.63
N ILE A 60 -4.49 -5.21 -34.20
CA ILE A 60 -3.60 -5.52 -33.08
C ILE A 60 -4.37 -5.53 -31.77
N TYR A 61 -5.20 -4.51 -31.53
CA TYR A 61 -6.08 -4.46 -30.37
C TYR A 61 -6.94 -5.73 -30.26
N GLN A 62 -7.60 -6.13 -31.35
CA GLN A 62 -8.42 -7.34 -31.40
C GLN A 62 -7.60 -8.62 -31.21
N ALA A 63 -6.33 -8.64 -31.65
CA ALA A 63 -5.46 -9.79 -31.47
C ALA A 63 -4.95 -9.94 -30.02
N ILE A 64 -4.70 -8.81 -29.32
CA ILE A 64 -4.19 -8.81 -27.93
C ILE A 64 -5.34 -8.95 -26.91
N ALA A 65 -6.47 -8.30 -27.15
CA ALA A 65 -7.63 -8.29 -26.27
C ALA A 65 -8.89 -8.88 -26.95
N PRO A 66 -8.83 -10.13 -27.45
CA PRO A 66 -9.98 -10.75 -28.13
C PRO A 66 -11.12 -11.08 -27.16
N ARG A 67 -10.82 -11.24 -25.87
CA ARG A 67 -11.76 -11.65 -24.82
C ARG A 67 -11.55 -10.87 -23.53
N PRO A 68 -12.62 -10.65 -22.73
CA PRO A 68 -12.49 -10.21 -21.35
C PRO A 68 -11.56 -11.17 -20.59
N GLY A 69 -10.59 -10.63 -19.84
CA GLY A 69 -9.64 -11.40 -19.01
C GLY A 69 -8.30 -11.75 -19.67
N SER A 70 -8.22 -11.89 -21.00
CA SER A 70 -6.94 -12.17 -21.70
C SER A 70 -5.90 -11.07 -21.46
N LEU A 71 -6.36 -9.82 -21.38
CA LEU A 71 -5.50 -8.67 -21.10
C LEU A 71 -4.88 -8.75 -19.70
N GLU A 72 -5.61 -9.22 -18.69
CA GLU A 72 -5.10 -9.27 -17.31
C GLU A 72 -3.88 -10.19 -17.17
N ASN A 73 -3.91 -11.35 -17.83
CA ASN A 73 -2.78 -12.27 -17.87
C ASN A 73 -1.55 -11.63 -18.54
N LEU A 74 -1.76 -10.82 -19.58
CA LEU A 74 -0.67 -10.11 -20.26
C LEU A 74 -0.13 -8.94 -19.41
N LEU A 75 -1.01 -8.21 -18.72
CA LEU A 75 -0.60 -7.12 -17.83
C LEU A 75 0.33 -7.60 -16.71
N GLY A 76 0.10 -8.81 -16.20
CA GLY A 76 0.96 -9.44 -15.21
C GLY A 76 2.33 -9.87 -15.73
N ARG A 77 2.50 -9.95 -17.06
CA ARG A 77 3.77 -10.32 -17.72
C ARG A 77 4.60 -9.13 -18.16
N LEU A 78 4.02 -7.92 -18.20
CA LEU A 78 4.74 -6.70 -18.56
C LEU A 78 5.98 -6.50 -17.68
N ARG A 79 6.92 -5.69 -18.15
CA ARG A 79 7.96 -5.12 -17.28
C ARG A 79 7.37 -4.03 -16.41
N CYS A 80 7.91 -3.89 -15.20
CA CYS A 80 7.58 -2.74 -14.36
C CYS A 80 7.96 -1.44 -15.09
N SER A 81 7.07 -0.45 -15.06
CA SER A 81 7.27 0.83 -15.75
C SER A 81 8.21 1.80 -15.01
N GLY A 82 8.66 1.47 -13.80
CA GLY A 82 9.47 2.37 -12.96
C GLY A 82 8.72 3.59 -12.41
N LYS A 83 7.41 3.70 -12.64
CA LYS A 83 6.59 4.83 -12.17
C LYS A 83 6.57 4.95 -10.65
N GLY A 84 6.71 3.85 -9.91
CA GLY A 84 6.80 3.89 -8.45
C GLY A 84 8.02 4.66 -7.95
N ILE A 85 9.19 4.45 -8.56
CA ILE A 85 10.40 5.24 -8.25
C ILE A 85 10.16 6.74 -8.48
N ARG A 86 9.55 7.12 -9.61
CA ARG A 86 9.26 8.53 -9.90
C ARG A 86 8.31 9.16 -8.89
N ILE A 87 7.33 8.38 -8.39
CA ILE A 87 6.43 8.82 -7.33
C ILE A 87 7.22 9.05 -6.04
N ARG A 88 8.08 8.10 -5.64
CA ARG A 88 8.96 8.24 -4.47
C ARG A 88 9.82 9.50 -4.56
N GLN A 89 10.56 9.68 -5.65
CA GLN A 89 11.40 10.87 -5.90
C GLN A 89 10.64 12.20 -5.84
N LYS A 90 9.32 12.19 -6.11
CA LYS A 90 8.48 13.39 -6.01
C LYS A 90 8.08 13.70 -4.57
N HIS A 91 7.83 12.67 -3.76
CA HIS A 91 7.31 12.83 -2.38
C HIS A 91 8.43 12.87 -1.35
N HIS A 92 9.38 11.95 -1.45
CA HIS A 92 10.49 11.75 -0.54
C HIS A 92 11.54 12.85 -0.70
N LYS A 93 11.98 13.44 0.42
CA LYS A 93 13.01 14.47 0.45
C LYS A 93 14.12 14.04 1.40
N ASN A 94 15.32 13.88 0.86
CA ASN A 94 16.49 13.62 1.69
C ASN A 94 16.76 14.82 2.61
N SER A 95 17.12 14.51 3.85
CA SER A 95 17.48 15.50 4.87
C SER A 95 18.80 16.20 4.53
N ILE A 96 19.14 17.24 5.29
CA ILE A 96 20.45 17.88 5.19
C ILE A 96 21.59 16.90 5.52
N TYR A 97 21.34 15.93 6.41
CA TYR A 97 22.34 14.96 6.88
C TYR A 97 22.72 13.95 5.79
N PHE A 98 21.79 13.62 4.91
CA PHE A 98 22.07 12.80 3.72
C PHE A 98 23.28 13.35 2.95
N PHE A 99 23.29 14.67 2.71
CA PHE A 99 24.36 15.33 1.96
C PHE A 99 25.63 15.53 2.79
N MET A 100 25.50 15.79 4.09
CA MET A 100 26.65 16.04 4.96
C MET A 100 27.52 14.79 5.19
N TYR A 101 26.90 13.62 5.28
CA TYR A 101 27.60 12.37 5.60
C TYR A 101 27.84 11.45 4.39
N GLY A 102 27.60 11.95 3.17
CA GLY A 102 27.89 11.17 1.96
C GLY A 102 27.04 9.89 1.84
N HIS A 103 25.78 9.95 2.28
CA HIS A 103 24.85 8.83 2.13
C HIS A 103 24.69 8.46 0.66
N THR A 104 24.51 7.17 0.39
CA THR A 104 24.17 6.67 -0.94
C THR A 104 22.70 6.25 -0.97
N GLU A 105 21.97 6.74 -1.97
CA GLU A 105 20.57 6.38 -2.22
C GLU A 105 20.50 5.18 -3.19
N TYR A 106 19.78 4.14 -2.79
CA TYR A 106 19.64 2.87 -3.51
C TYR A 106 18.18 2.65 -3.94
N ILE A 107 17.68 3.53 -4.80
CA ILE A 107 16.32 3.43 -5.33
C ILE A 107 16.39 3.07 -6.82
N GLN A 108 16.17 1.80 -7.15
CA GLN A 108 16.24 1.33 -8.54
C GLN A 108 15.08 0.42 -8.93
N CYS A 109 14.44 0.68 -10.07
CA CYS A 109 13.41 -0.22 -10.57
C CYS A 109 14.02 -1.56 -10.99
N GLY A 110 13.41 -2.67 -10.57
CA GLY A 110 13.81 -4.02 -11.00
C GLY A 110 13.79 -4.24 -12.51
N ALA A 111 13.00 -3.45 -13.25
CA ALA A 111 13.03 -3.51 -14.71
C ALA A 111 14.28 -2.86 -15.32
N THR A 112 14.90 -1.87 -14.68
CA THR A 112 16.05 -1.12 -15.25
C THR A 112 17.39 -1.74 -14.87
N THR A 113 17.47 -2.43 -13.74
CA THR A 113 18.72 -2.98 -13.23
C THR A 113 18.98 -4.36 -13.80
N LYS A 114 19.95 -4.48 -14.71
CA LYS A 114 20.35 -5.77 -15.27
C LYS A 114 20.93 -6.65 -14.16
N GLY A 115 20.42 -7.87 -14.03
CA GLY A 115 20.95 -8.87 -13.09
C GLY A 115 20.48 -8.73 -11.64
N SER A 116 19.66 -7.72 -11.30
CA SER A 116 19.03 -7.69 -9.98
C SER A 116 17.91 -8.71 -9.88
N ARG A 117 17.82 -9.41 -8.75
CA ARG A 117 16.74 -10.36 -8.44
C ARG A 117 15.60 -9.66 -7.69
N ILE A 118 15.19 -8.49 -8.16
CA ILE A 118 14.07 -7.76 -7.54
C ILE A 118 12.78 -8.47 -7.90
N GLU A 119 12.05 -8.92 -6.89
CA GLU A 119 10.77 -9.59 -7.08
C GLU A 119 9.78 -8.67 -7.81
N SER A 120 8.98 -9.25 -8.72
CA SER A 120 7.91 -8.54 -9.41
C SER A 120 6.64 -9.38 -9.42
N ARG A 121 5.52 -8.75 -9.10
CA ARG A 121 4.19 -9.37 -9.16
C ARG A 121 3.15 -8.42 -9.75
N PRO A 122 2.03 -8.93 -10.29
CA PRO A 122 0.91 -8.12 -10.73
C PRO A 122 0.32 -7.28 -9.58
N CYS A 123 0.07 -6.00 -9.83
CA CYS A 123 -0.62 -5.14 -8.87
C CYS A 123 -2.03 -5.67 -8.59
N ILE A 124 -2.44 -5.75 -7.32
CA ILE A 124 -3.75 -6.28 -6.93
C ILE A 124 -4.92 -5.51 -7.57
N ASN A 125 -4.78 -4.19 -7.75
CA ASN A 125 -5.82 -3.32 -8.30
C ASN A 125 -5.77 -3.27 -9.85
N CYS A 126 -4.65 -2.80 -10.44
CA CYS A 126 -4.57 -2.56 -11.88
C CYS A 126 -3.98 -3.73 -12.70
N LYS A 127 -3.57 -4.82 -12.05
CA LYS A 127 -2.96 -6.03 -12.65
C LYS A 127 -1.65 -5.83 -13.41
N VAL A 128 -1.17 -4.58 -13.54
CA VAL A 128 0.15 -4.28 -14.15
C VAL A 128 1.26 -4.84 -13.26
N ASN A 129 2.19 -5.57 -13.86
CA ASN A 129 3.36 -6.08 -13.16
C ASN A 129 4.18 -4.94 -12.52
N THR A 130 4.50 -5.10 -11.25
CA THR A 130 5.14 -4.09 -10.42
C THR A 130 6.27 -4.76 -9.65
N CYS A 131 7.48 -4.22 -9.74
CA CYS A 131 8.60 -4.70 -8.92
C CYS A 131 8.49 -4.21 -7.47
N ASP A 132 9.15 -4.88 -6.55
CA ASP A 132 9.12 -4.57 -5.11
C ASP A 132 9.46 -3.08 -4.86
N GLU A 133 10.50 -2.55 -5.52
CA GLU A 133 10.87 -1.13 -5.40
C GLU A 133 9.80 -0.12 -5.86
N CYS A 134 8.84 -0.56 -6.68
CA CYS A 134 7.76 0.28 -7.23
C CYS A 134 6.39 0.04 -6.58
N ARG A 135 6.27 -0.87 -5.62
CA ARG A 135 5.05 -1.07 -4.84
C ARG A 135 5.04 -0.19 -3.58
N ILE A 136 3.90 -0.09 -2.92
CA ILE A 136 3.80 0.59 -1.63
C ILE A 136 4.45 -0.26 -0.54
N HIS A 137 5.28 0.36 0.30
CA HIS A 137 5.80 -0.22 1.54
C HIS A 137 5.39 0.66 2.72
N CYS A 138 5.34 0.10 3.92
CA CYS A 138 5.16 0.89 5.14
C CYS A 138 6.46 1.63 5.48
N VAL A 139 7.61 0.96 5.32
CA VAL A 139 8.93 1.53 5.55
C VAL A 139 9.82 1.23 4.35
N TYR A 140 10.23 2.28 3.66
CA TYR A 140 11.27 2.25 2.65
C TYR A 140 12.60 2.49 3.31
N GLN A 141 13.47 1.48 3.34
CA GLN A 141 14.88 1.66 3.63
C GLN A 141 15.63 1.86 2.30
N SER A 142 15.99 3.10 2.00
CA SER A 142 16.53 3.49 0.68
C SER A 142 17.89 4.14 0.73
N ASN A 143 18.34 4.56 1.91
CA ASN A 143 19.59 5.27 2.10
C ASN A 143 20.50 4.43 2.99
N PHE A 144 21.80 4.48 2.69
CA PHE A 144 22.82 3.80 3.47
C PHE A 144 24.06 4.68 3.58
N GLU A 145 24.61 4.69 4.80
CA GLU A 145 25.87 5.33 5.14
C GLU A 145 26.88 4.25 5.53
N LYS A 146 28.05 4.30 4.90
CA LYS A 146 29.15 3.43 5.27
C LYS A 146 29.69 3.86 6.63
N PRO A 147 29.96 2.92 7.56
CA PRO A 147 30.55 3.28 8.85
C PRO A 147 31.92 3.95 8.66
N CYS A 148 32.26 4.87 9.57
CA CYS A 148 33.55 5.57 9.54
C CYS A 148 34.68 4.66 10.04
N GLU A 149 34.37 3.86 11.06
CA GLU A 149 35.30 2.91 11.69
C GLU A 149 34.85 1.45 11.46
N GLU A 150 35.75 0.47 11.62
CA GLU A 150 35.44 -0.94 11.34
C GLU A 150 34.55 -1.61 12.39
N ASP A 151 34.54 -1.07 13.61
CA ASP A 151 33.72 -1.53 14.74
C ASP A 151 32.35 -0.85 14.81
N GLU A 152 32.14 0.20 14.03
CA GLU A 152 30.85 0.87 13.87
C GLU A 152 29.86 0.07 13.01
N LEU A 153 28.57 0.26 13.26
CA LEU A 153 27.51 -0.27 12.42
C LEU A 153 27.19 0.73 11.29
N PRO A 154 26.82 0.26 10.09
CA PRO A 154 26.33 1.15 9.04
C PRO A 154 25.01 1.82 9.46
N ASN A 155 24.84 3.09 9.14
CA ASN A 155 23.56 3.78 9.32
C ASN A 155 22.66 3.52 8.11
N PHE A 156 21.36 3.37 8.39
CA PHE A 156 20.35 3.25 7.37
C PHE A 156 19.26 4.28 7.63
N SER A 157 18.69 4.79 6.56
CA SER A 157 17.55 5.69 6.61
C SER A 157 16.66 5.50 5.39
N GLY A 158 15.53 6.18 5.40
CA GLY A 158 14.63 6.24 4.26
C GLY A 158 13.32 6.88 4.66
N PHE A 159 12.19 6.29 4.30
CA PHE A 159 10.90 6.97 4.35
C PHE A 159 9.78 6.06 4.83
N VAL A 160 8.88 6.62 5.63
CA VAL A 160 7.66 5.93 6.06
C VAL A 160 6.53 6.26 5.10
N LEU A 161 6.01 5.24 4.40
CA LEU A 161 5.01 5.38 3.32
C LEU A 161 5.46 6.44 2.29
N LEU A 162 4.59 7.40 1.95
CA LEU A 162 4.92 8.56 1.10
C LEU A 162 5.12 9.85 1.92
N SER A 163 5.49 9.72 3.21
CA SER A 163 5.90 10.88 4.01
C SER A 163 7.14 11.54 3.40
N PRO A 164 7.22 12.88 3.34
CA PRO A 164 8.36 13.55 2.73
C PRO A 164 9.63 13.53 3.57
N HIS A 165 9.52 13.25 4.88
CA HIS A 165 10.64 13.36 5.82
C HIS A 165 11.47 12.09 5.87
N GLU A 166 12.78 12.24 5.71
CA GLU A 166 13.74 11.16 5.90
C GLU A 166 13.77 10.74 7.37
N THR A 167 13.76 9.42 7.59
CA THR A 167 13.66 8.80 8.90
C THR A 167 14.80 7.79 9.08
N PRO A 168 15.56 7.83 10.19
CA PRO A 168 16.52 6.79 10.52
C PRO A 168 15.82 5.44 10.70
N ILE A 169 16.48 4.38 10.23
CA ILE A 169 15.99 3.00 10.35
C ILE A 169 17.10 2.17 10.99
N LEU A 170 16.90 1.81 12.25
CA LEU A 170 17.87 1.06 13.01
C LEU A 170 17.75 -0.43 12.69
N SER A 171 18.89 -1.06 12.36
CA SER A 171 18.95 -2.52 12.28
C SER A 171 18.83 -3.15 13.69
N PRO A 172 18.44 -4.42 13.82
CA PRO A 172 18.38 -5.10 15.12
C PRO A 172 19.69 -5.05 15.93
N HIS A 173 20.84 -4.98 15.25
CA HIS A 173 22.15 -4.89 15.89
C HIS A 173 22.39 -3.56 16.60
N HIS A 174 21.77 -2.46 16.17
CA HIS A 174 21.88 -1.16 16.83
C HIS A 174 21.25 -1.15 18.25
N LEU A 175 20.25 -2.00 18.49
CA LEU A 175 19.53 -2.06 19.77
C LEU A 175 19.96 -3.24 20.65
N ALA A 176 21.05 -3.94 20.30
CA ALA A 176 21.55 -5.13 21.00
C ALA A 176 20.47 -6.22 21.25
N MET A 177 19.44 -6.29 20.39
CA MET A 177 18.33 -7.23 20.57
C MET A 177 18.58 -8.60 19.94
N ASP A 178 19.42 -8.67 18.90
CA ASP A 178 19.69 -9.91 18.17
C ASP A 178 21.13 -9.93 17.61
N HIS A 179 22.03 -10.62 18.33
CA HIS A 179 23.40 -10.84 17.85
C HIS A 179 23.54 -12.10 16.97
N ALA A 180 22.49 -12.93 16.87
CA ALA A 180 22.54 -14.19 16.12
C ALA A 180 22.19 -14.00 14.63
N GLY A 181 21.37 -12.99 14.31
CA GLY A 181 21.02 -12.65 12.94
C GLY A 181 22.19 -12.06 12.11
N PRO A 182 22.18 -12.24 10.77
CA PRO A 182 23.17 -11.61 9.91
C PRO A 182 23.05 -10.08 9.99
N ARG A 183 24.20 -9.40 10.02
CA ARG A 183 24.25 -7.93 9.97
C ARG A 183 23.67 -7.43 8.66
N TRP A 184 22.96 -6.32 8.71
CA TRP A 184 22.57 -5.61 7.51
C TRP A 184 23.82 -5.11 6.78
N GLN A 185 23.88 -5.39 5.48
CA GLN A 185 24.98 -5.04 4.59
C GLN A 185 24.54 -3.95 3.59
N ASP A 186 25.52 -3.35 2.93
CA ASP A 186 25.31 -2.41 1.83
C ASP A 186 24.45 -3.05 0.71
N PRO A 187 23.26 -2.49 0.41
CA PRO A 187 22.39 -2.98 -0.65
C PRO A 187 23.05 -2.98 -2.05
N SER A 188 24.10 -2.16 -2.26
CA SER A 188 24.82 -2.07 -3.53
C SER A 188 25.50 -3.37 -3.96
N ASN A 189 25.92 -4.18 -2.98
CA ASN A 189 26.63 -5.43 -3.22
C ASN A 189 25.69 -6.56 -3.66
N GLY A 190 24.38 -6.31 -3.72
CA GLY A 190 23.38 -7.17 -4.37
C GLY A 190 23.13 -8.52 -3.70
N GLN A 191 23.78 -8.82 -2.58
CA GLN A 191 23.58 -10.08 -1.84
C GLN A 191 22.43 -10.00 -0.84
N ALA A 192 22.23 -8.84 -0.23
CA ALA A 192 21.14 -8.57 0.66
C ALA A 192 20.42 -7.31 0.15
N GLY A 193 19.16 -7.48 -0.27
CA GLY A 193 18.37 -6.39 -0.82
C GLY A 193 18.07 -5.32 0.24
N PRO A 194 17.49 -4.18 -0.15
CA PRO A 194 17.04 -3.22 0.82
C PRO A 194 16.07 -3.89 1.81
N TYR A 195 16.25 -3.60 3.09
CA TYR A 195 15.51 -4.21 4.21
C TYR A 195 14.19 -3.48 4.43
N HIS A 196 13.42 -3.27 3.36
CA HIS A 196 12.09 -2.67 3.43
C HIS A 196 11.22 -3.40 4.45
N ASP A 197 10.40 -2.63 5.17
CA ASP A 197 9.47 -3.15 6.18
C ASP A 197 10.15 -3.99 7.30
N GLN A 198 11.41 -3.69 7.63
CA GLN A 198 12.19 -4.35 8.69
C GLN A 198 12.90 -3.32 9.58
N GLY A 199 13.43 -3.79 10.73
CA GLY A 199 14.17 -2.97 11.68
C GLY A 199 13.29 -2.16 12.63
N PHE A 200 13.78 -1.00 13.02
CA PHE A 200 13.13 -0.06 13.93
C PHE A 200 13.12 1.33 13.31
N ILE A 201 12.00 2.02 13.36
CA ILE A 201 11.87 3.40 12.88
C ILE A 201 12.27 4.33 14.03
N ASP A 202 13.07 5.35 13.77
CA ASP A 202 13.39 6.38 14.74
C ASP A 202 12.68 7.71 14.41
N VAL A 203 12.97 8.78 15.16
CA VAL A 203 12.45 10.13 14.92
C VAL A 203 12.96 10.65 13.56
N PRO A 204 12.09 11.20 12.68
CA PRO A 204 12.53 11.84 11.45
C PRO A 204 13.59 12.93 11.69
N PHE A 205 14.59 13.03 10.81
CA PHE A 205 15.74 13.93 11.01
C PHE A 205 15.36 15.42 11.15
N ASP A 206 14.23 15.82 10.56
CA ASP A 206 13.74 17.20 10.58
C ASP A 206 12.77 17.47 11.75
N ASP A 207 12.48 16.48 12.60
CA ASP A 207 11.59 16.63 13.76
C ASP A 207 12.43 16.93 15.02
N ASP A 208 12.02 17.92 15.80
CA ASP A 208 12.70 18.36 17.02
C ASP A 208 12.17 17.66 18.27
N THR A 209 11.12 16.84 18.13
CA THR A 209 10.50 16.13 19.24
C THR A 209 11.11 14.76 19.47
N PHE A 210 11.21 14.36 20.73
CA PHE A 210 11.74 13.05 21.10
C PHE A 210 10.65 11.95 21.03
N GLY A 211 11.03 10.78 20.51
CA GLY A 211 10.27 9.55 20.60
C GLY A 211 11.21 8.35 20.61
N PRO A 212 10.91 7.26 21.34
CA PRO A 212 11.72 6.05 21.30
C PRO A 212 11.60 5.34 19.95
N PRO A 213 12.62 4.60 19.49
CA PRO A 213 12.53 3.80 18.28
C PRO A 213 11.44 2.73 18.35
N GLU A 214 10.72 2.53 17.24
CA GLU A 214 9.56 1.66 17.19
C GLU A 214 9.78 0.45 16.27
N ASN A 215 9.42 -0.74 16.76
CA ASN A 215 9.66 -1.99 16.03
C ASN A 215 8.70 -2.14 14.83
N VAL A 216 9.26 -2.19 13.62
CA VAL A 216 8.48 -2.28 12.37
C VAL A 216 7.61 -3.54 12.33
N LYS A 217 8.13 -4.69 12.76
CA LYS A 217 7.36 -5.95 12.81
C LYS A 217 6.17 -5.85 13.77
N GLY A 218 6.35 -5.18 14.91
CA GLY A 218 5.27 -4.91 15.86
C GLY A 218 4.16 -4.09 15.21
N ILE A 219 4.53 -2.93 14.64
CA ILE A 219 3.63 -2.01 13.95
C ILE A 219 2.86 -2.72 12.82
N LEU A 220 3.56 -3.49 11.99
CA LEU A 220 2.98 -4.16 10.83
C LEU A 220 1.89 -5.17 11.19
N ASN A 221 2.02 -5.83 12.33
CA ASN A 221 1.08 -6.87 12.79
C ASN A 221 0.02 -6.32 13.76
N LEU A 222 0.05 -5.02 14.09
CA LEU A 222 -0.93 -4.41 14.97
C LEU A 222 -2.34 -4.52 14.38
N ASN A 223 -3.30 -4.97 15.21
CA ASN A 223 -4.69 -5.05 14.81
C ASN A 223 -5.36 -3.67 14.90
N LEU A 224 -5.53 -3.05 13.75
CA LEU A 224 -6.04 -1.68 13.60
C LEU A 224 -7.54 -1.54 13.92
N GLY A 225 -8.24 -2.66 14.12
CA GLY A 225 -9.63 -2.66 14.59
C GLY A 225 -9.76 -2.67 16.11
N ARG A 226 -8.68 -2.91 16.85
CA ARG A 226 -8.68 -3.01 18.32
C ARG A 226 -7.74 -2.03 19.00
N HIS A 227 -6.72 -1.57 18.29
CA HIS A 227 -5.68 -0.70 18.82
C HIS A 227 -5.52 0.53 17.93
N THR A 228 -5.16 1.65 18.53
CA THR A 228 -4.59 2.79 17.79
C THR A 228 -3.08 2.84 17.99
N LEU A 229 -2.38 3.41 17.00
CA LEU A 229 -0.93 3.67 17.10
C LEU A 229 -0.60 4.81 18.10
N ALA A 230 -1.63 5.46 18.63
CA ALA A 230 -1.56 6.50 19.66
C ALA A 230 -1.62 5.96 21.11
N ASP A 231 -1.87 4.66 21.30
CA ASP A 231 -2.17 4.16 22.65
C ASP A 231 -0.92 4.08 23.55
N SER A 232 -0.87 5.00 24.51
CA SER A 232 -0.18 4.87 25.80
C SER A 232 1.35 4.98 25.78
N THR A 233 1.88 6.04 25.17
CA THR A 233 3.22 6.52 25.53
C THR A 233 3.18 7.33 26.83
N SER A 234 4.31 7.38 27.53
CA SER A 234 4.54 8.28 28.67
C SER A 234 3.99 9.68 28.38
N SER A 235 3.46 10.38 29.39
CA SER A 235 2.95 11.76 29.28
C SER A 235 3.97 12.77 28.75
N SER A 236 5.24 12.38 28.64
CA SER A 236 6.35 13.17 28.09
C SER A 236 6.50 13.08 26.56
N ILE A 237 5.78 12.19 25.87
CA ILE A 237 5.90 11.99 24.42
C ILE A 237 4.68 12.58 23.73
N PRO A 238 4.82 13.38 22.66
CA PRO A 238 3.70 13.89 21.89
C PRO A 238 2.80 12.76 21.36
N ASP A 239 1.50 13.02 21.24
CA ASP A 239 0.52 12.08 20.71
C ASP A 239 0.01 12.53 19.31
N PRO A 240 0.20 11.74 18.23
CA PRO A 240 0.96 10.49 18.19
C PRO A 240 2.47 10.74 18.31
N SER A 241 3.22 9.69 18.70
CA SER A 241 4.69 9.71 18.70
C SER A 241 5.22 10.21 17.35
N PRO A 242 6.25 11.08 17.32
CA PRO A 242 6.83 11.59 16.06
C PRO A 242 7.27 10.47 15.13
N VAL A 243 7.76 9.36 15.69
CA VAL A 243 8.16 8.13 14.99
C VAL A 243 6.98 7.51 14.22
N LEU A 244 5.79 7.51 14.81
CA LEU A 244 4.59 6.86 14.26
C LEU A 244 3.67 7.81 13.49
N LYS A 245 3.93 9.12 13.51
CA LYS A 245 3.05 10.17 12.98
C LYS A 245 2.57 9.91 11.56
N ALA A 246 3.46 9.48 10.66
CA ALA A 246 3.11 9.18 9.28
C ALA A 246 2.17 7.97 9.16
N ILE A 247 2.48 6.88 9.88
CA ILE A 247 1.67 5.66 9.87
C ILE A 247 0.31 5.93 10.52
N HIS A 248 0.30 6.58 11.68
CA HIS A 248 -0.90 6.98 12.40
C HIS A 248 -1.82 7.81 11.50
N ARG A 249 -1.29 8.84 10.83
CA ARG A 249 -2.09 9.66 9.90
C ARG A 249 -2.75 8.79 8.82
N THR A 250 -2.00 7.89 8.20
CA THR A 250 -2.55 7.00 7.17
C THR A 250 -3.60 6.04 7.74
N THR A 251 -3.39 5.45 8.92
CA THR A 251 -4.39 4.54 9.51
C THR A 251 -5.66 5.28 9.94
N GLU A 252 -5.54 6.45 10.56
CA GLU A 252 -6.69 7.25 11.01
C GLU A 252 -7.51 7.79 9.84
N GLN A 253 -6.86 8.17 8.73
CA GLN A 253 -7.58 8.55 7.50
C GLN A 253 -8.46 7.42 6.94
N ARG A 254 -8.17 6.17 7.29
CA ARG A 254 -8.97 4.98 6.93
C ARG A 254 -10.00 4.58 7.98
N LYS A 255 -10.14 5.34 9.06
CA LYS A 255 -11.23 5.17 10.02
C LYS A 255 -12.28 6.23 9.76
N ARG A 256 -13.56 5.84 9.82
CA ARG A 256 -14.66 6.77 9.55
C ARG A 256 -15.82 6.53 10.49
N LYS A 257 -16.24 7.60 11.13
CA LYS A 257 -17.44 7.62 11.96
C LYS A 257 -18.68 7.86 11.11
N PHE A 258 -19.69 7.02 11.28
CA PHE A 258 -20.99 7.09 10.60
C PHE A 258 -22.11 7.11 11.65
N CYS A 259 -23.17 7.88 11.37
CA CYS A 259 -24.46 7.69 12.02
C CYS A 259 -25.27 6.62 11.27
N ASP A 260 -26.27 6.03 11.93
CA ASP A 260 -27.08 4.96 11.35
C ASP A 260 -27.72 5.34 9.98
N SER A 261 -28.09 6.61 9.78
CA SER A 261 -28.69 7.08 8.52
C SER A 261 -27.70 7.27 7.36
N CYS A 262 -26.41 7.42 7.66
CA CYS A 262 -25.37 7.64 6.65
C CYS A 262 -24.51 6.40 6.40
N LEU A 263 -24.83 5.29 7.07
CA LEU A 263 -24.19 4.02 6.83
C LEU A 263 -24.41 3.59 5.37
N PRO A 264 -23.35 3.19 4.64
CA PRO A 264 -23.47 2.72 3.26
C PRO A 264 -24.58 1.66 3.13
N PRO A 265 -25.48 1.75 2.13
CA PRO A 265 -26.62 0.84 2.00
C PRO A 265 -26.23 -0.64 1.98
N GLN A 266 -25.04 -0.95 1.45
CA GLN A 266 -24.49 -2.31 1.43
C GLN A 266 -24.30 -2.88 2.84
N LEU A 267 -24.01 -2.03 3.83
CA LEU A 267 -23.89 -2.42 5.23
C LEU A 267 -25.25 -2.41 5.93
N SER A 268 -26.16 -1.51 5.54
CA SER A 268 -27.50 -1.39 6.13
C SER A 268 -28.43 -2.55 5.76
N GLN A 269 -28.30 -3.11 4.54
CA GLN A 269 -29.15 -4.21 4.05
C GLN A 269 -28.87 -5.56 4.73
N HIS A 270 -27.75 -5.70 5.45
CA HIS A 270 -27.42 -6.92 6.19
C HIS A 270 -28.16 -7.08 7.54
N GLY A 271 -29.13 -6.21 7.82
CA GLY A 271 -29.94 -6.12 9.05
C GLY A 271 -30.82 -7.32 9.42
N LYS A 272 -30.57 -8.53 8.90
CA LYS A 272 -31.20 -9.78 9.39
C LYS A 272 -30.22 -10.88 9.83
N GLY A 273 -28.91 -10.63 9.90
CA GLY A 273 -28.03 -11.65 10.50
C GLY A 273 -26.52 -11.45 10.46
N ILE A 274 -25.99 -10.49 9.70
CA ILE A 274 -24.54 -10.25 9.69
C ILE A 274 -24.26 -9.08 10.63
N ARG A 275 -23.95 -9.40 11.90
CA ARG A 275 -23.34 -8.44 12.82
C ARG A 275 -22.09 -7.91 12.15
N ALA A 276 -21.95 -6.60 12.01
CA ALA A 276 -20.73 -6.00 11.47
C ALA A 276 -19.55 -6.58 12.25
N THR A 277 -18.68 -7.32 11.56
CA THR A 277 -17.55 -7.99 12.21
C THR A 277 -16.54 -6.93 12.64
N LEU A 278 -15.91 -7.14 13.79
CA LEU A 278 -14.78 -6.31 14.21
C LEU A 278 -13.71 -6.32 13.12
N CYS A 279 -13.17 -5.14 12.82
CA CYS A 279 -12.05 -4.97 11.90
C CYS A 279 -10.86 -5.83 12.37
N GLN A 280 -10.24 -6.56 11.43
CA GLN A 280 -9.05 -7.39 11.64
C GLN A 280 -7.90 -6.94 10.72
N CYS A 281 -7.96 -5.70 10.23
CA CYS A 281 -6.92 -5.17 9.36
C CYS A 281 -5.62 -5.01 10.15
N THR A 282 -4.51 -5.36 9.51
CA THR A 282 -3.16 -5.02 9.91
C THR A 282 -2.51 -4.24 8.77
N LEU A 283 -1.45 -3.49 9.05
CA LEU A 283 -0.68 -2.83 8.00
C LEU A 283 -0.04 -3.85 7.05
N LYS A 284 0.44 -4.98 7.57
CA LYS A 284 0.95 -6.10 6.78
C LYS A 284 -0.07 -6.57 5.74
N ASN A 285 -1.30 -6.87 6.15
CA ASN A 285 -2.34 -7.36 5.24
C ASN A 285 -2.73 -6.30 4.20
N ARG A 286 -2.53 -5.01 4.49
CA ARG A 286 -2.99 -3.89 3.65
C ARG A 286 -1.93 -3.35 2.70
N PHE A 287 -0.65 -3.46 3.05
CA PHE A 287 0.45 -2.94 2.25
C PHE A 287 1.39 -4.04 1.74
N LEU A 288 1.74 -5.02 2.57
CA LEU A 288 2.73 -6.04 2.20
C LEU A 288 2.07 -7.20 1.43
N ASP A 289 0.98 -7.73 1.97
CA ASP A 289 0.29 -8.88 1.36
C ASP A 289 -0.52 -8.45 0.13
N ARG A 290 -1.06 -7.21 0.16
CA ARG A 290 -1.62 -6.54 -1.03
C ARG A 290 -0.47 -5.96 -1.84
N TRP A 291 0.06 -6.72 -2.79
CA TRP A 291 1.04 -6.23 -3.77
C TRP A 291 0.43 -5.08 -4.60
N MET A 292 0.51 -3.84 -4.11
CA MET A 292 -0.17 -2.68 -4.67
C MET A 292 0.86 -1.68 -5.19
N CYS A 293 0.73 -1.27 -6.45
CA CYS A 293 1.64 -0.27 -7.00
C CYS A 293 1.36 1.13 -6.44
N LEU A 294 2.39 1.97 -6.38
CA LEU A 294 2.28 3.34 -5.84
C LEU A 294 1.24 4.21 -6.56
N ARG A 295 1.04 4.02 -7.87
CA ARG A 295 -0.03 4.71 -8.61
C ARG A 295 -1.42 4.38 -8.10
N CYS A 296 -1.66 3.10 -7.81
CA CYS A 296 -2.94 2.65 -7.26
C CYS A 296 -3.11 3.14 -5.83
N TYR A 297 -2.03 3.20 -5.05
CA TYR A 297 -2.04 3.81 -3.72
C TYR A 297 -2.41 5.30 -3.77
N GLU A 298 -1.74 6.12 -4.59
CA GLU A 298 -2.07 7.55 -4.73
C GLU A 298 -3.51 7.77 -5.20
N ALA A 299 -4.01 6.93 -6.11
CA ALA A 299 -5.40 6.99 -6.54
C ALA A 299 -6.37 6.65 -5.40
N GLU A 300 -6.05 5.66 -4.55
CA GLU A 300 -6.83 5.31 -3.36
C GLU A 300 -6.87 6.49 -2.38
N GLU A 301 -5.73 7.12 -2.11
CA GLU A 301 -5.62 8.30 -1.24
C GLU A 301 -6.41 9.51 -1.80
N LEU A 302 -6.32 9.77 -3.11
CA LEU A 302 -7.06 10.86 -3.76
C LEU A 302 -8.58 10.66 -3.68
N VAL A 303 -9.05 9.42 -3.88
CA VAL A 303 -10.48 9.11 -3.73
C VAL A 303 -10.91 9.37 -2.31
N LEU A 304 -10.13 8.96 -1.32
CA LEU A 304 -10.47 9.15 0.09
C LEU A 304 -10.50 10.62 0.48
N SER A 305 -9.49 11.41 0.10
CA SER A 305 -9.47 12.84 0.41
C SER A 305 -10.62 13.60 -0.24
N LYS A 306 -11.09 13.14 -1.41
CA LYS A 306 -12.22 13.75 -2.13
C LYS A 306 -13.56 13.35 -1.55
N VAL A 307 -13.74 12.07 -1.21
CA VAL A 307 -15.02 11.54 -0.70
C VAL A 307 -15.20 11.90 0.77
N TYR A 308 -14.10 12.03 1.53
CA TYR A 308 -14.10 12.32 2.96
C TYR A 308 -13.05 13.41 3.26
N PRO A 309 -13.42 14.70 3.19
CA PRO A 309 -12.47 15.79 3.46
C PRO A 309 -12.35 16.17 4.95
N ASN A 310 -13.39 15.97 5.78
CA ASN A 310 -13.48 16.50 7.15
C ASN A 310 -13.98 15.45 8.17
N HIS A 311 -13.33 14.29 8.25
CA HIS A 311 -13.98 13.09 8.78
C HIS A 311 -13.48 12.50 10.10
N LEU A 312 -12.51 13.13 10.75
CA LEU A 312 -11.93 12.57 11.97
C LEU A 312 -12.92 12.60 13.15
N GLU A 313 -13.78 13.62 13.20
CA GLU A 313 -14.60 13.87 14.39
C GLU A 313 -16.09 13.68 14.22
N GLN A 314 -16.66 13.79 13.01
CA GLN A 314 -18.12 13.78 12.82
C GLN A 314 -18.52 13.11 11.52
N CYS A 315 -19.71 12.51 11.49
CA CYS A 315 -20.29 11.93 10.27
C CYS A 315 -20.43 13.04 9.22
N GLY A 316 -20.46 12.69 7.93
CA GLY A 316 -20.57 13.68 6.86
C GLY A 316 -21.86 14.50 6.90
N CYS A 317 -22.84 14.10 7.71
CA CYS A 317 -24.09 14.82 7.96
C CYS A 317 -24.12 15.56 9.31
N GLU A 318 -22.99 15.66 10.02
CA GLU A 318 -22.82 16.36 11.31
C GLU A 318 -23.64 15.81 12.48
N ARG A 319 -24.37 14.69 12.29
CA ARG A 319 -25.09 14.01 13.37
C ARG A 319 -24.15 13.28 14.31
N GLN A 320 -24.63 13.08 15.54
CA GLN A 320 -23.96 12.29 16.56
C GLN A 320 -23.63 10.88 16.05
N LEU A 321 -22.51 10.37 16.55
CA LEU A 321 -21.77 9.25 15.98
C LEU A 321 -22.07 7.98 16.75
N ASP A 322 -22.48 6.95 16.03
CA ASP A 322 -22.78 5.65 16.65
C ASP A 322 -21.66 4.64 16.43
N ARG A 323 -20.95 4.72 15.29
CA ARG A 323 -20.02 3.66 14.87
C ARG A 323 -18.84 4.19 14.09
N GLU A 324 -17.65 3.69 14.39
CA GLU A 324 -16.46 3.87 13.57
C GLU A 324 -16.19 2.62 12.73
N LEU A 325 -15.96 2.82 11.44
CA LEU A 325 -15.70 1.76 10.48
C LEU A 325 -14.32 1.93 9.84
N CYS A 326 -13.65 0.81 9.61
CA CYS A 326 -12.44 0.77 8.82
C CYS A 326 -12.80 0.78 7.33
N LEU A 327 -12.37 1.79 6.58
CA LEU A 327 -12.64 1.96 5.15
C LEU A 327 -11.96 0.88 4.27
N TRP A 328 -11.06 0.07 4.82
CA TRP A 328 -10.44 -1.03 4.09
C TRP A 328 -11.26 -2.35 4.10
N CYS A 329 -11.96 -2.66 5.19
CA CYS A 329 -12.76 -3.89 5.33
C CYS A 329 -14.22 -3.65 5.64
N TRP A 330 -14.60 -2.40 5.93
CA TRP A 330 -15.91 -2.00 6.46
C TRP A 330 -16.29 -2.65 7.79
N GLY A 331 -15.31 -3.21 8.50
CA GLY A 331 -15.49 -3.75 9.86
C GLY A 331 -15.51 -2.65 10.92
N LEU A 332 -16.14 -2.95 12.05
CA LEU A 332 -16.20 -2.04 13.21
C LEU A 332 -14.82 -1.88 13.84
N VAL A 333 -14.42 -0.64 14.11
CA VAL A 333 -13.26 -0.33 14.94
C VAL A 333 -13.77 -0.24 16.38
N ALA A 334 -13.18 -1.02 17.27
CA ALA A 334 -13.50 -0.96 18.69
C ALA A 334 -13.11 0.43 19.19
N LEU A 335 -14.06 1.15 19.78
CA LEU A 335 -13.72 2.36 20.52
C LEU A 335 -12.82 1.95 21.69
N PRO A 336 -11.75 2.68 21.98
CA PRO A 336 -10.96 2.44 23.18
C PRO A 336 -11.94 2.48 24.33
N MET A 337 -12.12 1.34 25.01
CA MET A 337 -12.87 1.33 26.25
C MET A 337 -12.04 2.19 27.18
N ILE A 338 -12.50 3.41 27.44
CA ILE A 338 -11.98 4.19 28.56
C ILE A 338 -12.32 3.32 29.76
N GLU A 339 -11.37 2.50 30.20
CA GLU A 339 -11.51 1.78 31.44
C GLU A 339 -11.84 2.86 32.47
N PRO A 340 -13.01 2.81 33.12
CA PRO A 340 -13.39 3.82 34.08
C PRO A 340 -12.26 3.84 35.09
N SER A 341 -11.50 4.95 35.11
CA SER A 341 -10.33 5.10 35.94
C SER A 341 -10.76 4.70 37.33
N THR A 342 -10.23 3.56 37.79
CA THR A 342 -10.57 3.05 39.11
C THR A 342 -10.08 4.13 40.05
N GLN A 343 -11.02 4.94 40.57
CA GLN A 343 -10.67 6.08 41.40
C GLN A 343 -9.74 5.53 42.47
N PRO A 344 -8.52 6.10 42.63
CA PRO A 344 -7.63 5.66 43.70
C PRO A 344 -8.44 5.76 44.98
N GLY A 345 -8.74 4.60 45.57
CA GLY A 345 -9.60 4.51 46.73
C GLY A 345 -9.12 5.52 47.75
N LEU A 346 -10.03 6.37 48.22
CA LEU A 346 -9.78 7.20 49.39
C LEU A 346 -9.10 6.32 50.43
N GLY A 347 -7.85 6.63 50.71
CA GLY A 347 -7.08 5.92 51.72
C GLY A 347 -7.90 5.88 53.00
N SER A 348 -8.18 4.67 53.46
CA SER A 348 -8.52 4.43 54.85
C SER A 348 -7.42 5.06 55.70
N GLU A 349 -7.79 6.07 56.50
CA GLU A 349 -6.93 6.75 57.44
C GLU A 349 -6.15 5.74 58.31
N PRO A 350 -4.84 5.91 58.53
CA PRO A 350 -4.12 5.13 59.50
C PRO A 350 -4.70 5.42 60.89
N SER A 351 -5.22 4.38 61.54
CA SER A 351 -5.70 4.42 62.90
C SER A 351 -4.54 4.80 63.82
N ASN A 352 -4.59 6.00 64.41
CA ASN A 352 -3.70 6.38 65.51
C ASN A 352 -3.95 5.44 66.69
N VAL A 353 -3.00 4.54 66.94
CA VAL A 353 -2.93 3.79 68.20
C VAL A 353 -2.21 4.67 69.21
N GLU A 354 -2.99 5.35 70.06
CA GLU A 354 -2.50 5.99 71.27
C GLU A 354 -1.99 4.92 72.24
N GLY A 355 -0.68 4.93 72.49
CA GLY A 355 -0.07 4.27 73.63
C GLY A 355 0.13 5.28 74.76
N SER A 356 -0.43 5.00 75.93
CA SER A 356 -0.12 5.61 77.24
C SER A 356 -0.43 4.57 78.33
N PRO A 357 0.16 4.64 79.53
CA PRO A 357 1.47 5.18 79.95
C PRO A 357 2.50 4.08 80.28
#